data_AF-A0A969UNM8-F1
#
_entry.id   AF-A0A969UNM8-F1
#
_cell.length_a   1.000
_cell.length_b   1.000
_cell.length_c   1.000
_cell.angle_alpha   90.00
_cell.angle_beta   90.00
_cell.angle_gamma   90.00
#
_symmetry.space_group_name_H-M   'P 1'
#
loop_
_entity.id
_entity.type
_entity.pdbx_description
1 polymer ?
#
loop_
_entity_poly.entity_id
_entity_poly.type
_entity_poly.pdbx_seq_one_letter_code
_entity_poly.pdbx_strand_id
1 'polypeptide(L)'
;MSLSLTNSEHWYTAYEAASAKQQYDMLLEAIAQPLSPELIEELDLGMILLVMRDELVNNNLLDQAIHFIQTLQEKQPDLYQQEFPFFDNLLVEYYLFHNQPEQARSALMRFMINPADDIDQTLAVLDYLKFYDATDLAVELSSAAYEPVRTSSKVLPGVEIEFSRVILNHQIQQAYRSLKNGEVIDWDAFLAEAVKYGYENTLKWVNEIHHHLISDIESNPEFLTQFKRDRDAVLRALSTEFCRSMLEQKQTSFVCSYALWQELVHFLESRDLPRKQLSQPDLYFTIHQSDLDRYVAQKIGGLLSTQQAVGFAILWGIPYIYDWLQSKQMIQDEVYKQAIAVATALKTQLVEGFKPLWKYNFIHRWLPPDSIPTTEFDAETKEFAASLDQVTPLSEESGHSMKKTLLNSLAPFVSPEMLQAFDEAEDEAIEAMPFEQDADGEDGEDAPTPTWVDPPIRSFKPEKPRKSALKLASELPTEGKKPANKSKKKKKR
;
A
#
# COMPACT_ATOMS: atom_id res chain seq x y z
N MET A 1 -17.30 -32.12 -15.37
CA MET A 1 -17.07 -33.45 -14.74
C MET A 1 -16.62 -33.14 -13.33
N SER A 2 -17.27 -33.69 -12.30
CA SER A 2 -16.87 -33.44 -10.91
C SER A 2 -15.58 -34.19 -10.63
N LEU A 3 -14.45 -33.48 -10.64
CA LEU A 3 -13.16 -34.03 -10.24
C LEU A 3 -13.08 -33.93 -8.72
N SER A 4 -13.13 -35.08 -8.04
CA SER A 4 -12.97 -35.12 -6.59
C SER A 4 -11.54 -34.70 -6.22
N LEU A 5 -11.42 -33.79 -5.25
CA LEU A 5 -10.16 -33.33 -4.67
C LEU A 5 -9.39 -34.42 -3.86
N THR A 6 -9.81 -35.69 -3.98
CA THR A 6 -9.18 -36.83 -3.29
C THR A 6 -7.86 -37.26 -3.92
N ASN A 7 -7.53 -36.79 -5.12
CA ASN A 7 -6.21 -36.90 -5.72
C ASN A 7 -5.74 -35.48 -6.08
N SER A 8 -4.99 -34.87 -5.17
CA SER A 8 -4.42 -33.52 -5.22
C SER A 8 -3.63 -33.28 -6.51
N GLU A 9 -2.70 -34.19 -6.83
CA GLU A 9 -1.82 -34.09 -8.01
C GLU A 9 -2.62 -34.11 -9.32
N HIS A 10 -3.58 -35.03 -9.45
CA HIS A 10 -4.43 -35.11 -10.64
C HIS A 10 -5.36 -33.89 -10.74
N TRP A 11 -5.91 -33.41 -9.62
CA TRP A 11 -6.73 -32.20 -9.61
C TRP A 11 -5.91 -30.97 -10.02
N TYR A 12 -4.70 -30.81 -9.49
CA TYR A 12 -3.82 -29.70 -9.81
C TYR A 12 -3.37 -29.72 -11.27
N THR A 13 -3.00 -30.88 -11.80
CA THR A 13 -2.65 -31.05 -13.23
C THR A 13 -3.84 -30.65 -14.13
N ALA A 14 -5.06 -31.06 -13.77
CA ALA A 14 -6.26 -30.67 -14.49
C ALA A 14 -6.54 -29.16 -14.38
N TYR A 15 -6.28 -28.57 -13.21
CA TYR A 15 -6.42 -27.14 -12.95
C TYR A 15 -5.44 -26.30 -13.78
N GLU A 16 -4.16 -26.68 -13.84
CA GLU A 16 -3.16 -25.97 -14.65
C GLU A 16 -3.45 -26.03 -16.15
N ALA A 17 -3.99 -27.16 -16.64
CA ALA A 17 -4.35 -27.34 -18.04
C ALA A 17 -5.67 -26.66 -18.44
N ALA A 18 -6.50 -26.29 -17.46
CA ALA A 18 -7.81 -25.69 -17.68
C ALA A 18 -7.70 -24.23 -18.16
N SER A 19 -8.76 -23.72 -18.80
CA SER A 19 -8.87 -22.29 -19.10
C SER A 19 -9.16 -21.48 -17.84
N ALA A 20 -8.91 -20.17 -17.84
CA ALA A 20 -9.14 -19.31 -16.65
C ALA A 20 -10.58 -19.43 -16.12
N LYS A 21 -11.57 -19.51 -17.03
CA LYS A 21 -12.96 -19.74 -16.67
C LYS A 21 -13.19 -21.10 -15.99
N GLN A 22 -12.58 -22.17 -16.53
CA GLN A 22 -12.67 -23.49 -15.94
C GLN A 22 -11.94 -23.57 -14.60
N GLN A 23 -10.80 -22.90 -14.44
CA GLN A 23 -10.08 -22.76 -13.18
C GLN A 23 -10.96 -22.11 -12.12
N TYR A 24 -11.67 -21.03 -12.47
CA TYR A 24 -12.63 -20.39 -11.58
C TYR A 24 -13.72 -21.37 -11.13
N ASP A 25 -14.36 -22.07 -12.07
CA ASP A 25 -15.41 -23.05 -11.78
C ASP A 25 -14.89 -24.21 -10.90
N MET A 26 -13.67 -24.71 -11.19
CA MET A 26 -13.01 -25.77 -10.42
C MET A 26 -12.72 -25.33 -8.98
N LEU A 27 -12.30 -24.09 -8.76
CA LEU A 27 -12.06 -23.55 -7.42
C LEU A 27 -13.36 -23.39 -6.63
N LEU A 28 -14.43 -22.92 -7.27
CA LEU A 28 -15.74 -22.86 -6.60
C LEU A 28 -16.25 -24.26 -6.20
N GLU A 29 -16.07 -25.26 -7.07
CA GLU A 29 -16.40 -26.65 -6.75
C GLU A 29 -15.54 -27.18 -5.59
N ALA A 30 -14.25 -26.83 -5.57
CA ALA A 30 -13.33 -27.19 -4.49
C ALA A 30 -13.74 -26.60 -3.14
N ILE A 31 -13.97 -25.28 -3.10
CA ILE A 31 -14.38 -24.53 -1.90
C ILE A 31 -15.70 -25.06 -1.34
N ALA A 32 -16.61 -25.53 -2.19
CA ALA A 32 -17.91 -26.06 -1.77
C ALA A 32 -17.83 -27.39 -0.99
N GLN A 33 -16.69 -28.09 -1.03
CA GLN A 33 -16.49 -29.38 -0.37
C GLN A 33 -15.64 -29.21 0.91
N PRO A 34 -15.82 -30.03 1.95
CA PRO A 34 -14.92 -29.99 3.11
C PRO A 34 -13.47 -30.28 2.69
N LEU A 35 -12.55 -29.37 3.01
CA LEU A 35 -11.13 -29.50 2.70
C LEU A 35 -10.36 -29.90 3.95
N SER A 36 -9.43 -30.86 3.83
CA SER A 36 -8.55 -31.20 4.95
C SER A 36 -7.36 -30.24 5.01
N PRO A 37 -6.78 -29.99 6.20
CA PRO A 37 -5.59 -29.16 6.33
C PRO A 37 -4.41 -29.65 5.47
N GLU A 38 -4.23 -30.96 5.36
CA GLU A 38 -3.16 -31.57 4.56
C GLU A 38 -3.29 -31.22 3.08
N LEU A 39 -4.52 -31.23 2.56
CA LEU A 39 -4.80 -30.91 1.17
C LEU A 39 -4.60 -29.42 0.86
N ILE A 40 -4.95 -28.55 1.81
CA ILE A 40 -4.71 -27.11 1.71
C ILE A 40 -3.20 -26.83 1.62
N GLU A 41 -2.40 -27.49 2.46
CA GLU A 41 -0.94 -27.34 2.49
C GLU A 41 -0.29 -27.94 1.23
N GLU A 42 -0.70 -29.15 0.82
CA GLU A 42 -0.14 -29.85 -0.34
C GLU A 42 -0.35 -29.09 -1.66
N LEU A 43 -1.52 -28.47 -1.83
CA LEU A 43 -1.85 -27.69 -3.03
C LEU A 43 -1.40 -26.23 -2.96
N ASP A 44 -0.94 -25.74 -1.81
CA ASP A 44 -0.82 -24.31 -1.53
C ASP A 44 -2.08 -23.55 -1.96
N LEU A 45 -3.23 -24.05 -1.49
CA LEU A 45 -4.53 -23.59 -1.99
C LEU A 45 -4.75 -22.09 -1.70
N GLY A 46 -4.16 -21.57 -0.62
CA GLY A 46 -4.16 -20.13 -0.32
C GLY A 46 -3.62 -19.31 -1.50
N MET A 47 -2.44 -19.63 -2.00
CA MET A 47 -1.83 -18.95 -3.15
C MET A 47 -2.70 -19.07 -4.40
N ILE A 48 -3.24 -20.26 -4.70
CA ILE A 48 -4.10 -20.48 -5.88
C ILE A 48 -5.36 -19.59 -5.82
N LEU A 49 -5.98 -19.47 -4.64
CA LEU A 49 -7.15 -18.61 -4.43
C LEU A 49 -6.80 -17.12 -4.64
N LEU A 50 -5.63 -16.68 -4.18
CA LEU A 50 -5.14 -15.32 -4.38
C LEU A 50 -4.92 -15.01 -5.86
N VAL A 51 -4.29 -15.92 -6.61
CA VAL A 51 -4.09 -15.71 -8.05
C VAL A 51 -5.42 -15.61 -8.79
N MET A 52 -6.40 -16.46 -8.46
CA MET A 52 -7.73 -16.37 -9.08
C MET A 52 -8.43 -15.04 -8.73
N ARG A 53 -8.32 -14.57 -7.47
CA ARG A 53 -8.83 -13.25 -7.09
C ARG A 53 -8.17 -12.15 -7.93
N ASP A 54 -6.86 -12.20 -8.10
CA ASP A 54 -6.12 -11.19 -8.88
C ASP A 54 -6.50 -11.23 -10.36
N GLU A 55 -6.68 -12.42 -10.93
CA GLU A 55 -7.17 -12.59 -12.30
C GLU A 55 -8.56 -11.96 -12.46
N LEU A 56 -9.50 -12.21 -11.55
CA LEU A 56 -10.83 -11.60 -11.59
C LEU A 56 -10.75 -10.07 -11.48
N VAL A 57 -9.89 -9.54 -10.61
CA VAL A 57 -9.72 -8.10 -10.40
C VAL A 57 -9.06 -7.42 -11.62
N ASN A 58 -8.03 -8.03 -12.21
CA ASN A 58 -7.34 -7.51 -13.39
C ASN A 58 -8.25 -7.48 -14.62
N ASN A 59 -9.22 -8.40 -14.67
CA ASN A 59 -10.24 -8.46 -15.71
C ASN A 59 -11.50 -7.61 -15.38
N ASN A 60 -11.50 -6.85 -14.28
CA ASN A 60 -12.64 -6.07 -13.77
C ASN A 60 -13.92 -6.91 -13.52
N LEU A 61 -13.77 -8.22 -13.25
CA LEU A 61 -14.87 -9.13 -12.90
C LEU A 61 -15.19 -9.06 -11.40
N LEU A 62 -15.42 -7.85 -10.89
CA LEU A 62 -15.50 -7.58 -9.44
C LEU A 62 -16.69 -8.26 -8.77
N ASP A 63 -17.85 -8.34 -9.42
CA ASP A 63 -18.99 -9.09 -8.89
C ASP A 63 -18.65 -10.58 -8.69
N GLN A 64 -17.89 -11.16 -9.62
CA GLN A 64 -17.43 -12.55 -9.51
C GLN A 64 -16.37 -12.70 -8.41
N ALA A 65 -15.46 -11.74 -8.28
CA ALA A 65 -14.47 -11.71 -7.20
C ALA A 65 -15.14 -11.62 -5.83
N ILE A 66 -16.13 -10.75 -5.66
CA ILE A 66 -16.89 -10.62 -4.41
C ILE A 66 -17.66 -11.91 -4.11
N HIS A 67 -18.35 -12.49 -5.11
CA HIS A 67 -19.04 -13.75 -4.93
C HIS A 67 -18.09 -14.89 -4.52
N PHE A 68 -16.92 -14.95 -5.14
CA PHE A 68 -15.86 -15.91 -4.83
C PHE A 68 -15.37 -15.76 -3.38
N ILE A 69 -15.07 -14.53 -2.96
CA ILE A 69 -14.62 -14.21 -1.59
C ILE A 69 -15.70 -14.57 -0.56
N GLN A 70 -16.97 -14.22 -0.82
CA GLN A 70 -18.08 -14.57 0.06
C GLN A 70 -18.25 -16.09 0.18
N THR A 71 -18.13 -16.81 -0.94
CA THR A 71 -18.22 -18.27 -0.95
C THR A 71 -17.08 -18.90 -0.14
N LEU A 72 -15.85 -18.40 -0.28
CA LEU A 72 -14.70 -18.82 0.52
C LEU A 72 -14.93 -18.56 2.01
N GLN A 73 -15.41 -17.36 2.37
CA GLN A 73 -15.70 -16.98 3.75
C GLN A 73 -16.75 -17.89 4.41
N GLU A 74 -17.80 -18.25 3.68
CA GLU A 74 -18.89 -19.08 4.17
C GLU A 74 -18.53 -20.56 4.28
N LYS A 75 -17.78 -21.09 3.30
CA LYS A 75 -17.53 -22.53 3.19
C LYS A 75 -16.20 -22.96 3.81
N GLN A 76 -15.18 -22.12 3.77
CA GLN A 76 -13.83 -22.41 4.26
C GLN A 76 -13.30 -21.26 5.14
N PRO A 77 -13.97 -20.96 6.27
CA PRO A 77 -13.63 -19.80 7.10
C PRO A 77 -12.20 -19.82 7.65
N ASP A 78 -11.64 -21.01 7.93
CA ASP A 78 -10.26 -21.14 8.44
C ASP A 78 -9.22 -20.84 7.34
N LEU A 79 -9.46 -21.27 6.11
CA LEU A 79 -8.61 -20.95 4.96
C LEU A 79 -8.72 -19.47 4.60
N TYR A 80 -9.95 -18.92 4.59
CA TYR A 80 -10.18 -17.50 4.45
C TYR A 80 -9.36 -16.69 5.47
N GLN A 81 -9.37 -17.11 6.73
CA GLN A 81 -8.72 -16.39 7.82
C GLN A 81 -7.19 -16.35 7.68
N GLN A 82 -6.58 -17.30 6.98
CA GLN A 82 -5.14 -17.30 6.71
C GLN A 82 -4.75 -16.20 5.72
N GLU A 83 -5.57 -16.00 4.69
CA GLU A 83 -5.30 -15.07 3.58
C GLU A 83 -6.21 -13.83 3.59
N PHE A 84 -6.87 -13.56 4.72
CA PHE A 84 -7.87 -12.50 4.83
C PHE A 84 -7.38 -11.12 4.37
N PRO A 85 -6.12 -10.69 4.57
CA PRO A 85 -5.71 -9.33 4.24
C PRO A 85 -5.89 -9.01 2.76
N PHE A 86 -5.61 -9.96 1.88
CA PHE A 86 -5.72 -9.78 0.43
C PHE A 86 -7.19 -9.76 -0.06
N PHE A 87 -8.05 -10.55 0.59
CA PHE A 87 -9.47 -10.59 0.27
C PHE A 87 -10.23 -9.39 0.84
N ASP A 88 -10.05 -9.10 2.14
CA ASP A 88 -10.74 -8.00 2.83
C ASP A 88 -10.29 -6.63 2.26
N ASN A 89 -9.03 -6.47 1.83
CA ASN A 89 -8.58 -5.21 1.19
C ASN A 89 -9.40 -4.90 -0.07
N LEU A 90 -9.63 -5.88 -0.96
CA LEU A 90 -10.49 -5.68 -2.14
C LEU A 90 -11.90 -5.20 -1.75
N LEU A 91 -12.48 -5.85 -0.75
CA LEU A 91 -13.82 -5.53 -0.28
C LEU A 91 -13.88 -4.10 0.27
N VAL A 92 -12.87 -3.69 1.05
CA VAL A 92 -12.78 -2.32 1.56
C VAL A 92 -12.67 -1.32 0.41
N GLU A 93 -11.75 -1.51 -0.54
CA GLU A 93 -11.60 -0.64 -1.73
C GLU A 93 -12.92 -0.49 -2.48
N TYR A 94 -13.58 -1.62 -2.76
CA TYR A 94 -14.85 -1.67 -3.49
C TYR A 94 -15.98 -0.95 -2.76
N TYR A 95 -16.18 -1.26 -1.47
CA TYR A 95 -17.25 -0.65 -0.68
C TYR A 95 -17.00 0.83 -0.41
N LEU A 96 -15.73 1.25 -0.25
CA LEU A 96 -15.38 2.65 -0.18
C LEU A 96 -15.74 3.36 -1.48
N PHE A 97 -15.34 2.82 -2.64
CA PHE A 97 -15.69 3.39 -3.96
C PHE A 97 -17.21 3.60 -4.12
N HIS A 98 -18.01 2.58 -3.78
CA HIS A 98 -19.48 2.63 -3.84
C HIS A 98 -20.16 3.40 -2.70
N ASN A 99 -19.38 3.99 -1.78
CA ASN A 99 -19.88 4.74 -0.63
C ASN A 99 -20.81 3.91 0.28
N GLN A 100 -20.36 2.69 0.61
CA GLN A 100 -21.06 1.71 1.43
C GLN A 100 -20.34 1.50 2.77
N PRO A 101 -20.44 2.45 3.72
CA PRO A 101 -19.59 2.47 4.93
C PRO A 101 -19.82 1.28 5.87
N GLU A 102 -21.04 0.73 5.95
CA GLU A 102 -21.32 -0.41 6.83
C GLU A 102 -20.72 -1.72 6.30
N GLN A 103 -20.72 -1.90 4.97
CA GLN A 103 -20.05 -3.01 4.31
C GLN A 103 -18.53 -2.88 4.41
N ALA A 104 -18.00 -1.66 4.22
CA ALA A 104 -16.58 -1.37 4.44
C ALA A 104 -16.18 -1.68 5.90
N ARG A 105 -16.96 -1.21 6.89
CA ARG A 105 -16.76 -1.54 8.31
C ARG A 105 -16.74 -3.04 8.56
N SER A 106 -17.66 -3.79 7.94
CA SER A 106 -17.73 -5.24 8.08
C SER A 106 -16.46 -5.93 7.54
N ALA A 107 -15.95 -5.48 6.39
CA ALA A 107 -14.69 -5.97 5.82
C ALA A 107 -13.47 -5.58 6.68
N LEU A 108 -13.50 -4.42 7.35
CA LEU A 108 -12.41 -3.96 8.22
C LEU A 108 -12.26 -4.77 9.51
N MET A 109 -13.27 -5.53 9.94
CA MET A 109 -13.30 -6.18 11.26
C MET A 109 -12.05 -7.01 11.55
N ARG A 110 -11.52 -7.75 10.57
CA ARG A 110 -10.33 -8.58 10.79
C ARG A 110 -9.04 -7.78 10.92
N PHE A 111 -8.90 -6.69 10.16
CA PHE A 111 -7.81 -5.74 10.33
C PHE A 111 -7.85 -5.10 11.72
N MET A 112 -9.04 -4.84 12.28
CA MET A 112 -9.17 -4.31 13.65
C MET A 112 -8.80 -5.34 14.73
N ILE A 113 -9.06 -6.63 14.49
CA ILE A 113 -8.77 -7.71 15.45
C ILE A 113 -7.29 -8.07 15.43
N ASN A 114 -6.68 -8.20 14.24
CA ASN A 114 -5.29 -8.66 14.05
C ASN A 114 -4.44 -7.70 13.18
N PRO A 115 -4.33 -6.41 13.54
CA PRO A 115 -3.67 -5.38 12.70
C PRO A 115 -2.17 -5.57 12.53
N ALA A 116 -1.53 -6.35 13.40
CA ALA A 116 -0.09 -6.60 13.39
C ALA A 116 0.31 -7.88 12.64
N ASP A 117 -0.64 -8.71 12.21
CA ASP A 117 -0.35 -9.95 11.48
C ASP A 117 0.02 -9.68 10.03
N ASP A 118 -0.63 -8.69 9.39
CA ASP A 118 -0.22 -8.12 8.10
C ASP A 118 -0.30 -6.60 8.17
N ILE A 119 0.79 -6.00 8.67
CA ILE A 119 0.86 -4.55 8.86
C ILE A 119 0.87 -3.80 7.53
N ASP A 120 1.46 -4.37 6.48
CA ASP A 120 1.58 -3.69 5.19
C ASP A 120 0.21 -3.54 4.53
N GLN A 121 -0.63 -4.58 4.57
CA GLN A 121 -2.02 -4.50 4.10
C GLN A 121 -2.88 -3.61 5.00
N THR A 122 -2.66 -3.65 6.33
CA THR A 122 -3.38 -2.78 7.27
C THR A 122 -3.11 -1.30 6.98
N LEU A 123 -1.86 -0.93 6.69
CA LEU A 123 -1.49 0.43 6.30
C LEU A 123 -2.05 0.81 4.92
N ALA A 124 -2.05 -0.12 3.96
CA ALA A 124 -2.66 0.10 2.64
C ALA A 124 -4.14 0.46 2.76
N VAL A 125 -4.87 -0.31 3.57
CA VAL A 125 -6.27 -0.08 3.87
C VAL A 125 -6.46 1.27 4.59
N LEU A 126 -5.59 1.60 5.55
CA LEU A 126 -5.63 2.90 6.21
C LEU A 126 -5.47 4.06 5.21
N ASP A 127 -4.58 3.93 4.22
CA ASP A 127 -4.42 4.94 3.16
C ASP A 127 -5.71 5.15 2.37
N TYR A 128 -6.39 4.07 1.96
CA TYR A 128 -7.69 4.19 1.32
C TYR A 128 -8.73 4.86 2.22
N LEU A 129 -8.82 4.50 3.50
CA LEU A 129 -9.76 5.14 4.43
C LEU A 129 -9.49 6.64 4.60
N LYS A 130 -8.21 7.04 4.71
CA LYS A 130 -7.81 8.46 4.77
C LYS A 130 -8.24 9.20 3.51
N PHE A 131 -7.92 8.68 2.33
CA PHE A 131 -8.11 9.42 1.08
C PHE A 131 -9.55 9.39 0.56
N TYR A 132 -10.31 8.32 0.78
CA TYR A 132 -11.77 8.28 0.55
C TYR A 132 -12.56 9.17 1.53
N ASP A 133 -11.85 9.81 2.47
CA ASP A 133 -12.37 10.63 3.56
C ASP A 133 -13.35 9.87 4.47
N ALA A 134 -13.15 8.55 4.62
CA ALA A 134 -13.89 7.68 5.53
C ALA A 134 -13.36 7.83 6.97
N THR A 135 -13.37 9.07 7.47
CA THR A 135 -12.69 9.48 8.71
C THR A 135 -13.08 8.61 9.91
N ASP A 136 -14.36 8.31 10.10
CA ASP A 136 -14.81 7.54 11.26
C ASP A 136 -14.26 6.12 11.23
N LEU A 137 -14.26 5.47 10.06
CA LEU A 137 -13.65 4.13 9.89
C LEU A 137 -12.13 4.17 10.07
N ALA A 138 -11.45 5.22 9.57
CA ALA A 138 -10.02 5.40 9.77
C ALA A 138 -9.66 5.53 11.26
N VAL A 139 -10.47 6.28 12.03
CA VAL A 139 -10.29 6.45 13.49
C VAL A 139 -10.57 5.15 14.24
N GLU A 140 -11.62 4.41 13.86
CA GLU A 140 -11.92 3.11 14.46
C GLU A 140 -10.78 2.11 14.25
N LEU A 141 -10.31 1.95 13.00
CA LEU A 141 -9.16 1.09 12.69
C LEU A 141 -7.93 1.51 13.47
N SER A 142 -7.63 2.81 13.48
CA SER A 142 -6.45 3.35 14.16
C SER A 142 -6.49 3.13 15.67
N SER A 143 -7.67 3.29 16.28
CA SER A 143 -7.86 3.09 17.71
C SER A 143 -7.70 1.62 18.10
N ALA A 144 -8.20 0.71 17.27
CA ALA A 144 -8.02 -0.73 17.45
C ALA A 144 -6.57 -1.18 17.20
N ALA A 145 -5.88 -0.56 16.24
CA ALA A 145 -4.55 -0.97 15.80
C ALA A 145 -3.38 -0.42 16.60
N TYR A 146 -3.49 0.78 17.17
CA TYR A 146 -2.36 1.47 17.79
C TYR A 146 -1.61 0.61 18.83
N GLU A 147 -2.31 0.11 19.85
CA GLU A 147 -1.66 -0.63 20.94
C GLU A 147 -1.15 -2.02 20.52
N PRO A 148 -1.94 -2.85 19.80
CA PRO A 148 -1.44 -4.11 19.26
C PRO A 148 -0.20 -3.95 18.38
N VAL A 149 -0.17 -2.92 17.53
CA VAL A 149 0.99 -2.65 16.65
C VAL A 149 2.19 -2.19 17.46
N ARG A 150 2.00 -1.22 18.38
CA ARG A 150 3.07 -0.66 19.23
C ARG A 150 3.77 -1.72 20.09
N THR A 151 3.01 -2.73 20.55
CA THR A 151 3.52 -3.78 21.44
C THR A 151 3.94 -5.05 20.70
N SER A 152 3.64 -5.15 19.41
CA SER A 152 3.99 -6.32 18.60
C SER A 152 5.49 -6.40 18.36
N SER A 153 6.04 -7.61 18.52
CA SER A 153 7.42 -7.91 18.11
C SER A 153 7.56 -8.23 16.62
N LYS A 154 6.44 -8.36 15.89
CA LYS A 154 6.40 -8.62 14.44
C LYS A 154 6.51 -7.33 13.62
N VAL A 155 6.19 -6.18 14.22
CA VAL A 155 6.15 -4.89 13.52
C VAL A 155 7.35 -4.03 13.90
N LEU A 156 7.86 -3.27 12.93
CA LEU A 156 8.94 -2.32 13.18
C LEU A 156 8.47 -1.19 14.11
N PRO A 157 9.26 -0.82 15.14
CA PRO A 157 8.93 0.31 16.00
C PRO A 157 8.77 1.61 15.20
N GLY A 158 7.77 2.41 15.57
CA GLY A 158 7.45 3.68 14.91
C GLY A 158 6.32 3.57 13.89
N VAL A 159 5.94 2.36 13.46
CA VAL A 159 4.79 2.17 12.56
C VAL A 159 3.48 2.56 13.24
N GLU A 160 3.38 2.40 14.56
CA GLU A 160 2.21 2.82 15.34
C GLU A 160 1.87 4.31 15.20
N ILE A 161 2.86 5.13 14.80
CA ILE A 161 2.69 6.57 14.59
C ILE A 161 1.69 6.85 13.47
N GLU A 162 1.57 5.98 12.47
CA GLU A 162 0.61 6.18 11.38
C GLU A 162 -0.84 6.14 11.88
N PHE A 163 -1.14 5.27 12.86
CA PHE A 163 -2.45 5.22 13.51
C PHE A 163 -2.66 6.40 14.47
N SER A 164 -1.64 6.75 15.28
CA SER A 164 -1.79 7.86 16.23
C SER A 164 -1.98 9.20 15.54
N ARG A 165 -1.45 9.40 14.32
CA ARG A 165 -1.67 10.59 13.51
C ARG A 165 -3.12 10.76 13.08
N VAL A 166 -3.79 9.67 12.69
CA VAL A 166 -5.21 9.71 12.32
C VAL A 166 -6.05 10.13 13.51
N ILE A 167 -5.82 9.51 14.67
CA ILE A 167 -6.53 9.83 15.92
C ILE A 167 -6.31 11.29 16.31
N LEU A 168 -5.06 11.76 16.32
CA LEU A 168 -4.74 13.13 16.69
C LEU A 168 -5.40 14.14 15.73
N ASN A 169 -5.29 13.95 14.42
CA ASN A 169 -5.86 14.89 13.46
C ASN A 169 -7.39 14.93 13.53
N HIS A 170 -8.03 13.80 13.82
CA HIS A 170 -9.45 13.78 14.13
C HIS A 170 -9.77 14.60 15.39
N GLN A 171 -9.02 14.44 16.48
CA GLN A 171 -9.21 15.23 17.71
C GLN A 171 -9.01 16.73 17.48
N ILE A 172 -7.97 17.11 16.73
CA ILE A 172 -7.71 18.50 16.34
C ILE A 172 -8.90 19.07 15.53
N GLN A 173 -9.48 18.28 14.62
CA GLN A 173 -10.67 18.69 13.90
C GLN A 173 -11.89 18.89 14.81
N GLN A 174 -12.11 18.01 15.78
CA GLN A 174 -13.22 18.18 16.73
C GLN A 174 -13.03 19.44 17.57
N ALA A 175 -11.81 19.68 18.07
CA ALA A 175 -11.45 20.93 18.74
C ALA A 175 -11.75 22.14 17.85
N TYR A 176 -11.33 22.13 16.59
CA TYR A 176 -11.62 23.20 15.65
C TYR A 176 -13.12 23.46 15.46
N ARG A 177 -13.92 22.40 15.29
CA ARG A 177 -15.39 22.51 15.19
C ARG A 177 -16.02 23.12 16.44
N SER A 178 -15.60 22.69 17.62
CA SER A 178 -16.05 23.26 18.90
C SER A 178 -15.70 24.75 19.01
N LEU A 179 -14.46 25.15 18.67
CA LEU A 179 -14.06 26.56 18.65
C LEU A 179 -14.91 27.39 17.70
N LYS A 180 -15.18 26.88 16.50
CA LYS A 180 -16.02 27.55 15.49
C LYS A 180 -17.46 27.74 15.97
N ASN A 181 -17.96 26.82 16.79
CA ASN A 181 -19.28 26.90 17.41
C ASN A 181 -19.31 27.73 18.70
N GLY A 182 -18.19 28.31 19.12
CA GLY A 182 -18.08 29.10 20.36
C GLY A 182 -18.08 28.25 21.64
N GLU A 183 -17.80 26.95 21.52
CA GLU A 183 -17.70 26.03 22.65
C GLU A 183 -16.32 26.13 23.34
N VAL A 184 -16.28 25.83 24.64
CA VAL A 184 -15.03 25.77 25.40
C VAL A 184 -14.46 24.35 25.28
N ILE A 185 -13.19 24.25 24.87
CA ILE A 185 -12.46 22.98 24.83
C ILE A 185 -11.82 22.72 26.19
N ASP A 186 -11.98 21.49 26.68
CA ASP A 186 -11.16 20.96 27.76
C ASP A 186 -9.79 20.50 27.21
N TRP A 187 -8.83 21.43 27.22
CA TRP A 187 -7.47 21.19 26.73
C TRP A 187 -6.68 20.19 27.59
N ASP A 188 -7.04 20.03 28.87
CA ASP A 188 -6.42 19.04 29.74
C ASP A 188 -6.90 17.63 29.36
N ALA A 189 -8.20 17.47 29.06
CA ALA A 189 -8.74 16.22 28.54
C ALA A 189 -8.18 15.88 27.14
N PHE A 190 -8.06 16.87 26.25
CA PHE A 190 -7.39 16.72 24.96
C PHE A 190 -5.97 16.19 25.13
N LEU A 191 -5.17 16.81 26.01
CA LEU A 191 -3.80 16.41 26.27
C LEU A 191 -3.72 15.00 26.87
N ALA A 192 -4.58 14.70 27.84
CA ALA A 192 -4.62 13.40 28.49
C ALA A 192 -4.93 12.27 27.50
N GLU A 193 -5.78 12.54 26.50
CA GLU A 193 -6.04 11.59 25.43
C GLU A 193 -4.86 11.46 24.47
N ALA A 194 -4.29 12.57 24.00
CA ALA A 194 -3.14 12.53 23.08
C ALA A 194 -1.93 11.78 23.68
N VAL A 195 -1.66 11.94 24.97
CA VAL A 195 -0.56 11.25 25.66
C VAL A 195 -0.69 9.71 25.59
N LYS A 196 -1.92 9.16 25.53
CA LYS A 196 -2.13 7.71 25.36
C LYS A 196 -1.54 7.19 24.05
N TYR A 197 -1.45 8.06 23.04
CA TYR A 197 -0.95 7.73 21.71
C TYR A 197 0.49 8.24 21.46
N GLY A 198 1.26 8.47 22.53
CA GLY A 198 2.69 8.76 22.46
C GLY A 198 3.06 10.22 22.20
N TYR A 199 2.09 11.15 22.25
CA TYR A 199 2.35 12.58 22.07
C TYR A 199 2.92 13.26 23.32
N GLU A 200 3.55 14.41 23.12
CA GLU A 200 4.19 15.19 24.18
C GLU A 200 3.21 15.61 25.26
N ASN A 201 3.51 15.24 26.52
CA ASN A 201 2.75 15.71 27.68
C ASN A 201 3.18 17.13 28.09
N THR A 202 3.00 18.10 27.20
CA THR A 202 3.35 19.51 27.49
C THR A 202 2.22 20.47 27.13
N LEU A 203 1.93 21.39 28.05
CA LEU A 203 0.99 22.51 27.79
C LEU A 203 1.47 23.40 26.63
N LYS A 204 2.79 23.46 26.40
CA LYS A 204 3.37 24.20 25.28
C LYS A 204 2.86 23.65 23.94
N TRP A 205 2.92 22.33 23.76
CA TRP A 205 2.45 21.68 22.53
C TRP A 205 0.95 21.91 22.27
N VAL A 206 0.11 21.79 23.31
CA VAL A 206 -1.33 22.06 23.18
C VAL A 206 -1.62 23.53 22.88
N ASN A 207 -0.89 24.44 23.52
CA ASN A 207 -1.01 25.88 23.23
C ASN A 207 -0.59 26.22 21.79
N GLU A 208 0.40 25.53 21.23
CA GLU A 208 0.77 25.65 19.82
C GLU A 208 -0.37 25.20 18.90
N ILE A 209 -0.99 24.04 19.18
CA ILE A 209 -2.17 23.57 18.41
C ILE A 209 -3.30 24.59 18.48
N HIS A 210 -3.69 25.02 19.69
CA HIS A 210 -4.74 26.00 19.88
C HIS A 210 -4.45 27.29 19.12
N HIS A 211 -3.22 27.81 19.21
CA HIS A 211 -2.81 29.01 18.50
C HIS A 211 -2.97 28.87 16.98
N HIS A 212 -2.51 27.76 16.39
CA HIS A 212 -2.65 27.51 14.95
C HIS A 212 -4.10 27.27 14.50
N LEU A 213 -4.97 26.78 15.39
CA LEU A 213 -6.39 26.59 15.10
C LEU A 213 -7.17 27.90 14.96
N ILE A 214 -6.73 28.97 15.62
CA ILE A 214 -7.45 30.26 15.68
C ILE A 214 -6.74 31.40 14.96
N SER A 215 -5.45 31.23 14.63
CA SER A 215 -4.63 32.27 14.01
C SER A 215 -4.42 31.96 12.54
N ASP A 216 -4.32 33.01 11.73
CA ASP A 216 -3.94 32.90 10.32
C ASP A 216 -2.47 33.27 10.18
N ILE A 217 -1.74 32.56 9.32
CA ILE A 217 -0.34 32.85 9.02
C ILE A 217 -0.30 33.87 7.88
N GLU A 218 0.37 34.98 8.13
CA GLU A 218 0.59 36.02 7.13
C GLU A 218 1.98 35.89 6.50
N SER A 219 2.07 36.02 5.18
CA SER A 219 3.34 36.10 4.48
C SER A 219 3.97 37.48 4.72
N ASN A 220 4.81 37.55 5.75
CA ASN A 220 5.49 38.78 6.17
C ASN A 220 6.98 38.49 6.49
N PRO A 221 7.82 39.53 6.73
CA PRO A 221 9.23 39.32 7.05
C PRO A 221 9.49 38.45 8.29
N GLU A 222 8.54 38.37 9.23
CA GLU A 222 8.63 37.51 10.42
C GLU A 222 8.46 36.04 10.03
N PHE A 223 7.52 35.71 9.15
CA PHE A 223 7.36 34.36 8.59
C PHE A 223 8.67 33.85 7.98
N LEU A 224 9.32 34.66 7.12
CA LEU A 224 10.60 34.27 6.50
C LEU A 224 11.70 34.05 7.54
N THR A 225 11.73 34.89 8.57
CA THR A 225 12.69 34.77 9.68
C THR A 225 12.44 33.50 10.48
N GLN A 226 11.18 33.18 10.76
CA GLN A 226 10.78 31.97 11.47
C GLN A 226 11.03 30.70 10.66
N PHE A 227 10.70 30.70 9.37
CA PHE A 227 10.93 29.56 8.47
C PHE A 227 12.42 29.20 8.40
N LYS A 228 13.30 30.21 8.39
CA LYS A 228 14.75 30.00 8.44
C LYS A 228 15.25 29.49 9.79
N ARG A 229 14.62 29.91 10.89
CA ARG A 229 15.03 29.57 12.27
C ARG A 229 14.55 28.18 12.67
N ASP A 230 13.28 27.89 12.43
CA ASP A 230 12.56 26.70 12.88
C ASP A 230 11.51 26.33 11.82
N ARG A 231 11.99 25.79 10.71
CA ARG A 231 11.17 25.37 9.57
C ARG A 231 10.08 24.38 9.99
N ASP A 232 10.42 23.42 10.84
CA ASP A 232 9.51 22.35 11.22
C ASP A 232 8.32 22.91 12.01
N ALA A 233 8.54 23.89 12.90
CA ALA A 233 7.44 24.60 13.56
C ALA A 233 6.55 25.35 12.56
N VAL A 234 7.14 25.98 11.54
CA VAL A 234 6.36 26.66 10.50
C VAL A 234 5.59 25.67 9.63
N LEU A 235 6.18 24.54 9.24
CA LEU A 235 5.50 23.50 8.48
C LEU A 235 4.33 22.89 9.27
N ARG A 236 4.47 22.72 10.60
CA ARG A 236 3.35 22.31 11.46
C ARG A 236 2.23 23.35 11.46
N ALA A 237 2.58 24.64 11.62
CA ALA A 237 1.59 25.72 11.59
C ALA A 237 0.85 25.78 10.24
N LEU A 238 1.60 25.72 9.13
CA LEU A 238 1.05 25.68 7.77
C LEU A 238 0.15 24.45 7.57
N SER A 239 0.53 23.27 8.10
CA SER A 239 -0.29 22.06 7.99
C SER A 239 -1.66 22.23 8.66
N THR A 240 -1.72 22.83 9.86
CA THR A 240 -2.98 23.06 10.56
C THR A 240 -3.89 24.04 9.81
N GLU A 241 -3.31 25.12 9.28
CA GLU A 241 -4.08 26.12 8.52
C GLU A 241 -4.53 25.58 7.15
N PHE A 242 -3.72 24.75 6.49
CA PHE A 242 -4.11 24.02 5.30
C PHE A 242 -5.29 23.08 5.59
N CYS A 243 -5.22 22.29 6.66
CA CYS A 243 -6.33 21.42 7.06
C CYS A 243 -7.62 22.18 7.36
N ARG A 244 -7.54 23.34 8.05
CA ARG A 244 -8.69 24.23 8.24
C ARG A 244 -9.28 24.67 6.91
N SER A 245 -8.43 25.12 5.99
CA SER A 245 -8.84 25.61 4.67
C SER A 245 -9.51 24.51 3.84
N MET A 246 -8.94 23.30 3.83
CA MET A 246 -9.50 22.13 3.16
C MET A 246 -10.86 21.71 3.74
N LEU A 247 -11.02 21.75 5.06
CA LEU A 247 -12.30 21.45 5.71
C LEU A 247 -13.38 22.48 5.35
N GLU A 248 -13.05 23.78 5.40
CA GLU A 248 -14.01 24.84 5.17
C GLU A 248 -14.39 25.02 3.70
N GLN A 249 -13.42 24.88 2.80
CA GLN A 249 -13.59 25.23 1.39
C GLN A 249 -13.79 24.01 0.50
N LYS A 250 -13.18 22.88 0.86
CA LYS A 250 -13.17 21.65 0.05
C LYS A 250 -13.94 20.49 0.68
N GLN A 251 -14.49 20.69 1.88
CA GLN A 251 -15.23 19.69 2.66
C GLN A 251 -14.42 18.42 2.96
N THR A 252 -13.11 18.57 3.09
CA THR A 252 -12.19 17.44 3.33
C THR A 252 -11.75 17.42 4.79
N SER A 253 -11.76 16.25 5.43
CA SER A 253 -11.34 16.14 6.83
C SER A 253 -9.86 16.49 7.05
N PHE A 254 -9.52 16.80 8.30
CA PHE A 254 -8.15 16.99 8.75
C PHE A 254 -7.33 15.72 8.57
N VAL A 255 -7.93 14.53 8.69
CA VAL A 255 -7.24 13.26 8.50
C VAL A 255 -6.74 13.13 7.06
N CYS A 256 -7.61 13.39 6.08
CA CYS A 256 -7.26 13.37 4.67
C CYS A 256 -6.27 14.50 4.31
N SER A 257 -6.60 15.74 4.66
CA SER A 257 -5.76 16.90 4.29
C SER A 257 -4.38 16.86 4.96
N TYR A 258 -4.27 16.39 6.20
CA TYR A 258 -2.98 16.22 6.86
C TYR A 258 -2.15 15.13 6.18
N ALA A 259 -2.77 14.03 5.75
CA ALA A 259 -2.07 12.98 5.00
C ALA A 259 -1.49 13.53 3.68
N LEU A 260 -2.25 14.33 2.93
CA LEU A 260 -1.76 15.00 1.72
C LEU A 260 -0.57 15.93 2.02
N TRP A 261 -0.70 16.77 3.05
CA TRP A 261 0.36 17.68 3.46
C TRP A 261 1.63 16.94 3.87
N GLN A 262 1.47 15.90 4.69
CA GLN A 262 2.56 15.09 5.19
C GLN A 262 3.32 14.40 4.05
N GLU A 263 2.61 13.83 3.08
CA GLU A 263 3.24 13.17 1.93
C GLU A 263 4.00 14.17 1.06
N LEU A 264 3.48 15.40 0.89
CA LEU A 264 4.23 16.45 0.23
C LEU A 264 5.50 16.80 1.00
N VAL A 265 5.41 17.00 2.31
CA VAL A 265 6.59 17.31 3.14
C VAL A 265 7.60 16.17 3.08
N HIS A 266 7.17 14.91 3.14
CA HIS A 266 8.05 13.76 3.03
C HIS A 266 8.78 13.73 1.69
N PHE A 267 8.06 13.95 0.58
CA PHE A 267 8.67 14.15 -0.73
C PHE A 267 9.70 15.29 -0.71
N LEU A 268 9.31 16.47 -0.21
CA LEU A 268 10.17 17.65 -0.23
C LEU A 268 11.44 17.46 0.61
N GLU A 269 11.36 16.72 1.71
CA GLU A 269 12.46 16.39 2.62
C GLU A 269 13.34 15.22 2.17
N SER A 270 12.81 14.34 1.32
CA SER A 270 13.59 13.23 0.73
C SER A 270 14.65 13.70 -0.26
N ARG A 271 14.56 14.94 -0.73
CA ARG A 271 15.49 15.55 -1.69
C ARG A 271 16.76 16.01 -0.98
N ASP A 272 17.90 15.75 -1.62
CA ASP A 272 19.20 16.21 -1.13
C ASP A 272 19.45 17.69 -1.49
N LEU A 273 18.83 18.60 -0.73
CA LEU A 273 18.98 20.05 -0.93
C LEU A 273 19.96 20.67 0.06
N PRO A 274 20.83 21.61 -0.38
CA PRO A 274 21.67 22.38 0.51
C PRO A 274 20.87 23.14 1.57
N ARG A 275 21.38 23.21 2.81
CA ARG A 275 20.74 23.92 3.94
C ARG A 275 20.30 25.36 3.63
N LYS A 276 20.99 26.06 2.73
CA LYS A 276 20.61 27.41 2.29
C LYS A 276 19.29 27.41 1.51
N GLN A 277 19.08 26.44 0.64
CA GLN A 277 17.84 26.31 -0.14
C GLN A 277 16.68 25.91 0.78
N LEU A 278 16.93 25.03 1.74
CA LEU A 278 15.97 24.64 2.78
C LEU A 278 15.45 25.79 3.65
N SER A 279 16.14 26.95 3.64
CA SER A 279 15.77 28.13 4.43
C SER A 279 14.99 29.21 3.65
N GLN A 280 14.73 28.99 2.36
CA GLN A 280 13.95 29.90 1.53
C GLN A 280 12.68 29.17 1.06
N PRO A 281 11.47 29.67 1.39
CA PRO A 281 10.21 29.00 1.04
C PRO A 281 10.11 28.63 -0.44
N ASP A 282 10.36 29.57 -1.36
CA ASP A 282 10.30 29.31 -2.80
C ASP A 282 11.21 28.15 -3.25
N LEU A 283 12.45 28.12 -2.75
CA LEU A 283 13.39 27.05 -3.08
C LEU A 283 13.02 25.73 -2.41
N TYR A 284 12.48 25.79 -1.19
CA TYR A 284 12.00 24.60 -0.49
C TYR A 284 10.79 23.97 -1.19
N PHE A 285 9.83 24.78 -1.64
CA PHE A 285 8.62 24.32 -2.34
C PHE A 285 8.81 24.20 -3.87
N THR A 286 10.00 24.37 -4.42
CA THR A 286 10.22 24.11 -5.85
C THR A 286 10.14 22.61 -6.12
N ILE A 287 9.32 22.16 -7.09
CA ILE A 287 9.24 20.75 -7.48
C ILE A 287 10.00 20.52 -8.80
N HIS A 288 10.92 19.56 -8.81
CA HIS A 288 11.54 19.06 -10.03
C HIS A 288 10.84 17.80 -10.52
N GLN A 289 10.50 17.76 -11.81
CA GLN A 289 9.76 16.64 -12.41
C GLN A 289 10.44 15.29 -12.19
N SER A 290 11.75 15.19 -12.40
CA SER A 290 12.51 13.94 -12.23
C SER A 290 12.60 13.43 -10.79
N ASP A 291 12.41 14.32 -9.80
CA ASP A 291 12.40 13.93 -8.40
C ASP A 291 11.01 13.48 -7.99
N LEU A 292 9.96 14.19 -8.42
CA LEU A 292 8.59 13.80 -8.15
C LEU A 292 8.23 12.49 -8.88
N ASP A 293 8.63 12.34 -10.15
CA ASP A 293 8.47 11.11 -10.92
C ASP A 293 9.08 9.91 -10.20
N ARG A 294 10.34 10.03 -9.75
CA ARG A 294 11.02 8.98 -8.98
C ARG A 294 10.30 8.66 -7.68
N TYR A 295 9.84 9.68 -6.96
CA TYR A 295 9.10 9.52 -5.71
C TYR A 295 7.77 8.77 -5.94
N VAL A 296 7.00 9.19 -6.95
CA VAL A 296 5.74 8.54 -7.32
C VAL A 296 5.98 7.11 -7.83
N ALA A 297 7.00 6.89 -8.65
CA ALA A 297 7.36 5.56 -9.14
C ALA A 297 7.74 4.61 -7.98
N GLN A 298 8.36 5.10 -6.91
CA GLN A 298 8.62 4.28 -5.71
C GLN A 298 7.35 3.90 -4.97
N LYS A 299 6.31 4.76 -5.01
CA LYS A 299 5.01 4.49 -4.38
C LYS A 299 4.14 3.55 -5.22
N ILE A 300 4.25 3.62 -6.55
CA ILE A 300 3.35 2.92 -7.47
C ILE A 300 3.98 1.67 -8.10
N GLY A 301 5.26 1.75 -8.50
CA GLY A 301 5.92 0.82 -9.43
C GLY A 301 6.65 -0.37 -8.81
N GLY A 302 6.45 -0.65 -7.52
CA GLY A 302 6.95 -1.88 -6.91
C GLY A 302 5.96 -3.02 -7.14
N LEU A 303 6.43 -4.20 -7.55
CA LEU A 303 5.63 -5.42 -7.69
C LEU A 303 4.80 -5.75 -6.42
N LEU A 304 5.28 -5.28 -5.26
CA LEU A 304 4.66 -5.48 -3.95
C LEU A 304 4.30 -4.16 -3.27
N SER A 305 4.17 -3.07 -4.04
CA SER A 305 3.90 -1.77 -3.43
C SER A 305 2.45 -1.69 -2.96
N THR A 306 2.27 -1.62 -1.65
CA THR A 306 0.98 -1.33 -1.01
C THR A 306 0.65 0.17 -0.95
N GLN A 307 1.52 1.03 -1.47
CA GLN A 307 1.42 2.50 -1.36
C GLN A 307 0.87 3.19 -2.62
N GLN A 308 0.20 2.45 -3.51
CA GLN A 308 -0.33 3.02 -4.76
C GLN A 308 -1.32 4.16 -4.50
N ALA A 309 -2.19 4.01 -3.49
CA ALA A 309 -3.12 5.06 -3.07
C ALA A 309 -2.38 6.37 -2.71
N VAL A 310 -1.25 6.27 -2.01
CA VAL A 310 -0.40 7.45 -1.68
C VAL A 310 0.16 8.10 -2.94
N GLY A 311 0.63 7.29 -3.90
CA GLY A 311 1.16 7.79 -5.18
C GLY A 311 0.14 8.61 -5.98
N PHE A 312 -1.10 8.12 -6.07
CA PHE A 312 -2.21 8.90 -6.64
C PHE A 312 -2.54 10.11 -5.77
N ALA A 313 -2.65 9.95 -4.46
CA ALA A 313 -3.04 11.03 -3.56
C ALA A 313 -2.07 12.23 -3.63
N ILE A 314 -0.75 12.01 -3.69
CA ILE A 314 0.21 13.13 -3.76
C ILE A 314 0.13 13.89 -5.09
N LEU A 315 0.00 13.19 -6.23
CA LEU A 315 -0.07 13.85 -7.54
C LEU A 315 -1.33 14.72 -7.67
N TRP A 316 -2.47 14.24 -7.18
CA TRP A 316 -3.71 15.02 -7.16
C TRP A 316 -3.80 16.00 -6.00
N GLY A 317 -3.09 15.77 -4.90
CA GLY A 317 -3.00 16.67 -3.75
C GLY A 317 -2.12 17.90 -3.96
N ILE A 318 -1.10 17.83 -4.84
CA ILE A 318 -0.21 18.97 -5.15
C ILE A 318 -1.00 20.23 -5.55
N PRO A 319 -1.95 20.20 -6.52
CA PRO A 319 -2.76 21.36 -6.85
C PRO A 319 -3.44 22.02 -5.64
N TYR A 320 -4.03 21.25 -4.73
CA TYR A 320 -4.68 21.78 -3.52
C TYR A 320 -3.70 22.54 -2.62
N ILE A 321 -2.54 21.95 -2.36
CA ILE A 321 -1.54 22.55 -1.48
C ILE A 321 -0.93 23.80 -2.12
N TYR A 322 -0.66 23.76 -3.43
CA TYR A 322 -0.02 24.87 -4.13
C TYR A 322 -0.98 26.02 -4.41
N ASP A 323 -2.25 25.76 -4.73
CA ASP A 323 -3.30 26.78 -4.78
C ASP A 323 -3.41 27.51 -3.43
N TRP A 324 -3.42 26.74 -2.34
CA TRP A 324 -3.47 27.30 -0.99
C TRP A 324 -2.22 28.12 -0.65
N LEU A 325 -1.01 27.59 -0.86
CA LEU A 325 0.25 28.30 -0.60
C LEU A 325 0.35 29.59 -1.41
N GLN A 326 -0.06 29.57 -2.68
CA GLN A 326 -0.08 30.76 -3.53
C GLN A 326 -1.10 31.79 -3.03
N SER A 327 -2.32 31.36 -2.67
CA SER A 327 -3.37 32.25 -2.15
C SER A 327 -2.92 32.99 -0.88
N LYS A 328 -2.07 32.34 -0.06
CA LYS A 328 -1.46 32.89 1.16
C LYS A 328 -0.17 33.66 0.90
N GLN A 329 0.26 33.79 -0.36
CA GLN A 329 1.50 34.43 -0.78
C GLN A 329 2.75 33.83 -0.12
N MET A 330 2.70 32.53 0.22
CA MET A 330 3.82 31.80 0.85
C MET A 330 4.87 31.35 -0.17
N ILE A 331 4.47 31.27 -1.43
CA ILE A 331 5.31 30.97 -2.59
C ILE A 331 5.02 31.96 -3.72
N GLN A 332 5.99 32.17 -4.59
CA GLN A 332 5.84 32.99 -5.80
C GLN A 332 5.05 32.26 -6.91
N ASP A 333 4.44 33.05 -7.79
CA ASP A 333 3.70 32.56 -8.96
C ASP A 333 4.49 31.61 -9.85
N GLU A 334 5.82 31.79 -9.94
CA GLU A 334 6.67 30.92 -10.76
C GLU A 334 6.78 29.52 -10.16
N VAL A 335 7.00 29.43 -8.83
CA VAL A 335 7.06 28.16 -8.08
C VAL A 335 5.72 27.43 -8.18
N TYR A 336 4.63 28.18 -8.02
CA TYR A 336 3.27 27.70 -8.19
C TYR A 336 3.04 27.10 -9.59
N LYS A 337 3.25 27.89 -10.65
CA LYS A 337 3.02 27.45 -12.04
C LYS A 337 3.87 26.24 -12.40
N GLN A 338 5.12 26.20 -11.95
CA GLN A 338 6.01 25.06 -12.15
C GLN A 338 5.44 23.80 -11.50
N ALA A 339 5.01 23.87 -10.23
CA ALA A 339 4.48 22.72 -9.52
C ALA A 339 3.19 22.17 -10.18
N ILE A 340 2.28 23.05 -10.59
CA ILE A 340 1.04 22.65 -11.30
C ILE A 340 1.39 21.98 -12.64
N ALA A 341 2.30 22.56 -13.42
CA ALA A 341 2.71 21.99 -14.71
C ALA A 341 3.37 20.60 -14.55
N VAL A 342 4.25 20.45 -13.56
CA VAL A 342 4.91 19.16 -13.26
C VAL A 342 3.89 18.11 -12.82
N ALA A 343 2.99 18.44 -11.89
CA ALA A 343 1.97 17.50 -11.43
C ALA A 343 1.05 17.08 -12.57
N THR A 344 0.59 18.03 -13.40
CA THR A 344 -0.27 17.75 -14.57
C THR A 344 0.41 16.79 -15.55
N ALA A 345 1.68 17.03 -15.89
CA ALA A 345 2.42 16.17 -16.80
C ALA A 345 2.54 14.71 -16.28
N LEU A 346 2.79 14.54 -14.98
CA LEU A 346 2.92 13.20 -14.38
C LEU A 346 1.56 12.51 -14.20
N LYS A 347 0.48 13.25 -13.93
CA LYS A 347 -0.88 12.69 -13.91
C LYS A 347 -1.25 12.05 -15.24
N THR A 348 -0.99 12.74 -16.35
CA THR A 348 -1.27 12.21 -17.70
C THR A 348 -0.53 10.90 -17.93
N GLN A 349 0.78 10.85 -17.61
CA GLN A 349 1.57 9.63 -17.75
C GLN A 349 1.03 8.48 -16.90
N LEU A 350 0.63 8.78 -15.66
CA LEU A 350 0.12 7.78 -14.74
C LEU A 350 -1.25 7.24 -15.18
N VAL A 351 -2.16 8.09 -15.63
CA VAL A 351 -3.50 7.69 -16.13
C VAL A 351 -3.40 6.82 -17.40
N GLU A 352 -2.43 7.11 -18.26
CA GLU A 352 -2.16 6.33 -19.47
C GLU A 352 -1.54 4.96 -19.14
N GLY A 353 -0.62 4.91 -18.18
CA GLY A 353 0.13 3.70 -17.82
C GLY A 353 -0.54 2.78 -16.80
N PHE A 354 -1.60 3.24 -16.11
CA PHE A 354 -2.19 2.53 -14.98
C PHE A 354 -3.69 2.29 -15.18
N LYS A 355 -4.12 1.02 -15.17
CA LYS A 355 -5.53 0.59 -15.20
C LYS A 355 -5.71 -0.65 -14.31
N PRO A 356 -6.88 -0.85 -13.67
CA PRO A 356 -8.04 0.03 -13.65
C PRO A 356 -7.89 1.21 -12.65
N LEU A 357 -8.54 2.34 -12.93
CA LEU A 357 -8.40 3.60 -12.17
C LEU A 357 -9.43 3.79 -11.05
N TRP A 358 -10.53 3.06 -11.07
CA TRP A 358 -11.68 3.28 -10.19
C TRP A 358 -11.30 3.23 -8.71
N LYS A 359 -10.29 2.42 -8.36
CA LYS A 359 -9.76 2.27 -7.00
C LYS A 359 -9.26 3.60 -6.44
N TYR A 360 -8.74 4.47 -7.29
CA TYR A 360 -8.18 5.78 -6.93
C TYR A 360 -9.17 6.93 -7.13
N ASN A 361 -10.45 6.63 -7.37
CA ASN A 361 -11.47 7.65 -7.54
C ASN A 361 -11.74 8.48 -6.27
N PHE A 362 -11.09 8.17 -5.14
CA PHE A 362 -11.07 9.01 -3.96
C PHE A 362 -10.59 10.44 -4.25
N ILE A 363 -9.71 10.64 -5.23
CA ILE A 363 -9.21 11.96 -5.64
C ILE A 363 -10.34 12.89 -6.13
N HIS A 364 -11.46 12.30 -6.58
CA HIS A 364 -12.65 13.01 -7.04
C HIS A 364 -13.73 13.17 -5.96
N ARG A 365 -13.47 12.72 -4.73
CA ARG A 365 -14.36 13.00 -3.58
C ARG A 365 -14.09 14.34 -2.95
N TRP A 366 -12.89 14.87 -3.15
CA TRP A 366 -12.51 16.20 -2.72
C TRP A 366 -13.13 17.19 -3.72
N LEU A 367 -13.66 18.33 -3.26
CA LEU A 367 -14.09 19.37 -4.21
C LEU A 367 -12.89 19.81 -5.06
N PRO A 368 -13.07 20.22 -6.33
CA PRO A 368 -11.95 20.48 -7.24
C PRO A 368 -11.00 21.55 -6.70
N PRO A 369 -9.68 21.46 -6.99
CA PRO A 369 -8.73 22.52 -6.67
C PRO A 369 -9.01 23.76 -7.54
N ASP A 370 -8.59 24.95 -7.08
CA ASP A 370 -8.96 26.22 -7.72
C ASP A 370 -8.30 26.39 -9.10
N SER A 371 -7.15 25.72 -9.30
CA SER A 371 -6.42 25.66 -10.57
C SER A 371 -7.07 24.80 -11.65
N ILE A 372 -7.98 23.89 -11.30
CA ILE A 372 -8.56 22.92 -12.24
C ILE A 372 -10.02 23.29 -12.52
N PRO A 373 -10.41 23.52 -13.80
CA PRO A 373 -11.80 23.77 -14.15
C PRO A 373 -12.70 22.60 -13.75
N THR A 374 -13.88 22.90 -13.18
CA THR A 374 -14.87 21.87 -12.80
C THR A 374 -15.23 20.94 -13.97
N THR A 375 -15.27 21.46 -15.19
CA THR A 375 -15.57 20.65 -16.38
C THR A 375 -14.50 19.59 -16.70
N GLU A 376 -13.23 19.91 -16.45
CA GLU A 376 -12.10 18.97 -16.60
C GLU A 376 -12.14 17.93 -15.48
N PHE A 377 -12.36 18.38 -14.24
CA PHE A 377 -12.49 17.51 -13.07
C PHE A 377 -13.67 16.53 -13.20
N ASP A 378 -14.83 16.98 -13.67
CA ASP A 378 -16.00 16.14 -13.91
C ASP A 378 -15.77 15.12 -15.03
N ALA A 379 -14.95 15.46 -16.03
CA ALA A 379 -14.57 14.54 -17.10
C ALA A 379 -13.60 13.46 -16.58
N GLU A 380 -12.58 13.85 -15.81
CA GLU A 380 -11.64 12.93 -15.16
C GLU A 380 -12.37 11.99 -14.18
N THR A 381 -13.32 12.53 -13.40
CA THR A 381 -14.18 11.74 -12.50
C THR A 381 -14.92 10.63 -13.24
N LYS A 382 -15.49 10.94 -14.41
CA LYS A 382 -16.20 9.96 -15.24
C LYS A 382 -15.25 8.93 -15.83
N GLU A 383 -14.05 9.34 -16.25
CA GLU A 383 -13.04 8.40 -16.76
C GLU A 383 -12.62 7.39 -15.69
N PHE A 384 -12.32 7.87 -14.48
CA PHE A 384 -11.92 7.02 -13.36
C PHE A 384 -13.05 6.04 -12.99
N ALA A 385 -14.28 6.52 -12.87
CA ALA A 385 -15.44 5.67 -12.58
C ALA A 385 -15.69 4.65 -13.70
N ALA A 386 -15.65 5.06 -14.97
CA ALA A 386 -15.88 4.18 -16.12
C ALA A 386 -14.82 3.08 -16.29
N SER A 387 -13.65 3.23 -15.67
CA SER A 387 -12.65 2.16 -15.67
C SER A 387 -13.07 0.91 -14.91
N LEU A 388 -14.14 0.98 -14.08
CA LEU A 388 -14.79 -0.16 -13.45
C LEU A 388 -15.54 -1.02 -14.50
N ASP A 389 -16.12 -0.38 -15.51
CA ASP A 389 -16.99 -1.02 -16.51
C ASP A 389 -16.21 -1.71 -17.64
N GLN A 390 -14.88 -1.56 -17.67
CA GLN A 390 -13.99 -2.14 -18.68
C GLN A 390 -13.73 -3.62 -18.39
N VAL A 391 -14.77 -4.44 -18.53
CA VAL A 391 -14.75 -5.87 -18.22
C VAL A 391 -14.12 -6.66 -19.36
N THR A 392 -13.15 -7.50 -19.02
CA THR A 392 -12.61 -8.53 -19.92
C THR A 392 -13.10 -9.90 -19.42
N PRO A 393 -13.84 -10.69 -20.22
CA PRO A 393 -14.24 -12.03 -19.80
C PRO A 393 -13.03 -12.94 -19.57
N LEU A 394 -13.13 -13.85 -18.60
CA LEU A 394 -12.11 -14.90 -18.42
C LEU A 394 -11.95 -15.70 -19.72
N SER A 395 -10.70 -16.01 -20.07
CA SER A 395 -10.39 -16.81 -21.25
C SER A 395 -11.05 -18.19 -21.16
N GLU A 396 -11.63 -18.63 -22.28
CA GLU A 396 -12.14 -20.00 -22.46
C GLU A 396 -11.11 -20.93 -23.12
N GLU A 397 -9.99 -20.39 -23.61
CA GLU A 397 -8.93 -21.16 -24.26
C GLU A 397 -8.06 -21.86 -23.21
N SER A 398 -7.87 -23.17 -23.35
CA SER A 398 -6.99 -23.97 -22.51
C SER A 398 -5.52 -23.60 -22.74
N GLY A 399 -4.71 -23.55 -21.67
CA GLY A 399 -3.27 -23.34 -21.78
C GLY A 399 -2.78 -21.89 -21.73
N HIS A 400 -3.64 -20.92 -21.40
CA HIS A 400 -3.15 -19.66 -20.81
C HIS A 400 -2.74 -19.95 -19.37
N SER A 401 -1.49 -20.39 -19.19
CA SER A 401 -0.99 -20.78 -17.87
C SER A 401 -1.09 -19.60 -16.90
N MET A 402 -1.35 -19.93 -15.63
CA MET A 402 -1.36 -18.98 -14.50
C MET A 402 -0.04 -18.18 -14.43
N LYS A 403 1.07 -18.78 -14.87
CA LYS A 403 2.37 -18.10 -15.01
C LYS A 403 2.38 -17.03 -16.09
N LYS A 404 1.68 -17.22 -17.20
CA LYS A 404 1.55 -16.22 -18.26
C LYS A 404 0.70 -15.03 -17.80
N THR A 405 -0.37 -15.27 -17.03
CA THR A 405 -1.10 -14.21 -16.34
C THR A 405 -0.22 -13.45 -15.35
N LEU A 406 0.55 -14.17 -14.53
CA LEU A 406 1.52 -13.56 -13.63
C LEU A 406 2.54 -12.73 -14.41
N LEU A 407 3.18 -13.29 -15.44
CA LEU A 407 4.14 -12.58 -16.31
C LEU A 407 3.52 -11.36 -17.01
N ASN A 408 2.26 -11.46 -17.45
CA ASN A 408 1.53 -10.34 -18.02
C ASN A 408 1.23 -9.25 -16.97
N SER A 409 0.92 -9.61 -15.73
CA SER A 409 0.75 -8.65 -14.64
C SER A 409 2.08 -8.03 -14.21
N LEU A 410 3.19 -8.75 -14.39
CA LEU A 410 4.55 -8.25 -14.23
C LEU A 410 4.98 -7.34 -15.38
N ALA A 411 4.45 -7.52 -16.58
CA ALA A 411 4.95 -6.89 -17.80
C ALA A 411 5.11 -5.36 -17.77
N PRO A 412 4.26 -4.57 -17.07
CA PRO A 412 4.48 -3.13 -16.90
C PRO A 412 5.70 -2.77 -16.05
N PHE A 413 6.23 -3.72 -15.27
CA PHE A 413 7.24 -3.53 -14.23
C PHE A 413 8.59 -4.22 -14.50
N VAL A 414 8.65 -5.11 -15.49
CA VAL A 414 9.87 -5.82 -15.91
C VAL A 414 10.27 -5.39 -17.32
N SER A 415 11.57 -5.30 -17.60
CA SER A 415 12.02 -5.00 -18.95
C SER A 415 11.63 -6.12 -19.92
N PRO A 416 11.43 -5.81 -21.21
CA PRO A 416 11.16 -6.82 -22.23
C PRO A 416 12.20 -7.94 -22.24
N GLU A 417 13.48 -7.65 -21.95
CA GLU A 417 14.51 -8.69 -21.88
C GLU A 417 14.33 -9.65 -20.69
N MET A 418 13.83 -9.15 -19.55
CA MET A 418 13.54 -10.01 -18.40
C MET A 418 12.31 -10.88 -18.65
N LEU A 419 11.25 -10.33 -19.26
CA LEU A 419 10.08 -11.12 -19.67
C LEU A 419 10.47 -12.22 -20.65
N GLN A 420 11.29 -11.88 -21.65
CA GLN A 420 11.80 -12.86 -22.60
C GLN A 420 12.64 -13.95 -21.93
N ALA A 421 13.47 -13.60 -20.93
CA ALA A 421 14.24 -14.58 -20.19
C ALA A 421 13.37 -15.53 -19.34
N PHE A 422 12.20 -15.07 -18.86
CA PHE A 422 11.24 -15.94 -18.19
C PHE A 422 10.55 -16.89 -19.15
N ASP A 423 10.12 -16.41 -20.32
CA ASP A 423 9.51 -17.23 -21.36
C ASP A 423 10.51 -18.30 -21.87
N GLU A 424 11.77 -17.91 -22.14
CA GLU A 424 12.83 -18.84 -22.58
C GLU A 424 13.17 -19.91 -21.52
N ALA A 425 13.18 -19.53 -20.23
CA ALA A 425 13.42 -20.49 -19.14
C ALA A 425 12.26 -21.48 -18.96
N GLU A 426 11.03 -21.09 -19.31
CA GLU A 426 9.86 -21.97 -19.27
C GLU A 426 9.90 -23.01 -20.42
N ASP A 427 10.19 -22.56 -21.64
CA ASP A 427 10.35 -23.45 -22.80
C ASP A 427 11.47 -24.48 -22.55
N GLU A 428 12.60 -24.05 -21.97
CA GLU A 428 13.68 -24.98 -21.59
C GLU A 428 13.28 -25.97 -20.48
N ALA A 429 12.47 -25.54 -19.51
CA ALA A 429 12.00 -26.41 -18.43
C ALA A 429 10.97 -27.44 -18.93
N ILE A 430 10.10 -27.06 -19.87
CA ILE A 430 9.12 -27.94 -20.51
C ILE A 430 9.82 -28.99 -21.39
N GLU A 431 10.86 -28.59 -22.16
CA GLU A 431 11.67 -29.53 -22.93
C GLU A 431 12.49 -30.49 -22.06
N ALA A 432 12.85 -30.08 -20.85
CA ALA A 432 13.67 -30.88 -19.93
C ALA A 432 12.87 -31.90 -19.10
N MET A 433 11.53 -31.84 -19.09
CA MET A 433 10.70 -32.82 -18.39
C MET A 433 10.50 -34.07 -19.26
N PRO A 434 11.08 -35.24 -18.89
CA PRO A 434 10.88 -36.45 -19.67
C PRO A 434 9.43 -36.90 -19.51
N PHE A 435 8.64 -36.79 -20.58
CA PHE A 435 7.38 -37.51 -20.71
C PHE A 435 7.69 -39.02 -20.70
N GLU A 436 7.55 -39.68 -19.54
CA GLU A 436 7.49 -41.14 -19.49
C GLU A 436 6.19 -41.60 -20.16
N GLN A 437 6.28 -41.87 -21.46
CA GLN A 437 5.32 -42.71 -22.16
C GLN A 437 5.69 -44.17 -21.92
N ASP A 438 4.79 -44.86 -21.23
CA ASP A 438 4.57 -46.31 -21.13
C ASP A 438 5.69 -47.25 -21.61
N ALA A 439 6.18 -48.07 -20.68
CA ALA A 439 6.74 -49.37 -21.01
C ALA A 439 6.07 -50.45 -20.14
N ASP A 440 5.20 -51.20 -20.79
CA ASP A 440 4.63 -52.47 -20.34
C ASP A 440 5.70 -53.44 -19.82
N GLY A 441 5.38 -54.09 -18.69
CA GLY A 441 5.63 -55.49 -18.36
C GLY A 441 7.05 -56.07 -18.45
N GLU A 442 7.59 -56.53 -17.32
CA GLU A 442 7.98 -57.94 -17.14
C GLU A 442 8.33 -58.25 -15.67
N ASP A 443 8.00 -59.48 -15.28
CA ASP A 443 8.13 -60.08 -13.95
C ASP A 443 9.59 -60.18 -13.45
N GLY A 444 9.80 -60.17 -12.13
CA GLY A 444 10.98 -60.84 -11.55
C GLY A 444 11.52 -60.32 -10.21
N GLU A 445 11.22 -61.09 -9.16
CA GLU A 445 12.10 -61.47 -8.03
C GLU A 445 12.53 -60.45 -6.95
N ASP A 446 12.00 -60.70 -5.75
CA ASP A 446 12.63 -60.66 -4.42
C ASP A 446 13.73 -59.62 -4.15
N ALA A 447 13.33 -58.48 -3.55
CA ALA A 447 14.23 -57.60 -2.80
C ALA A 447 13.90 -57.63 -1.28
N PRO A 448 14.91 -57.70 -0.39
CA PRO A 448 14.70 -57.88 1.04
C PRO A 448 14.20 -56.60 1.73
N THR A 449 13.30 -56.78 2.68
CA THR A 449 12.80 -55.74 3.59
C THR A 449 13.94 -55.16 4.45
N PRO A 450 14.12 -53.82 4.48
CA PRO A 450 15.03 -53.20 5.43
C PRO A 450 14.36 -53.13 6.80
N THR A 451 14.87 -53.91 7.76
CA THR A 451 14.65 -53.67 9.19
C THR A 451 15.30 -52.35 9.60
N TRP A 452 14.48 -51.35 9.88
CA TRP A 452 14.91 -50.12 10.56
C TRP A 452 15.06 -50.40 12.05
N VAL A 453 16.31 -50.39 12.52
CA VAL A 453 16.64 -50.33 13.95
C VAL A 453 16.83 -48.85 14.28
N ASP A 454 15.96 -48.29 15.12
CA ASP A 454 16.07 -46.91 15.58
C ASP A 454 17.40 -46.70 16.34
N PRO A 455 18.27 -45.76 15.90
CA PRO A 455 19.41 -45.37 16.70
C PRO A 455 18.96 -44.48 17.88
N PRO A 456 19.69 -44.50 19.02
CA PRO A 456 19.31 -43.75 20.20
C PRO A 456 19.34 -42.24 19.94
N ILE A 457 18.25 -41.58 20.33
CA ILE A 457 18.02 -40.14 20.27
C ILE A 457 19.22 -39.41 20.88
N ARG A 458 20.00 -38.72 20.03
CA ARG A 458 21.01 -37.75 20.46
C ARG A 458 20.31 -36.43 20.75
N SER A 459 20.67 -35.79 21.86
CA SER A 459 20.14 -34.49 22.25
C SER A 459 20.33 -33.45 21.15
N PHE A 460 19.21 -32.84 20.76
CA PHE A 460 19.13 -31.76 19.78
C PHE A 460 19.95 -30.57 20.29
N LYS A 461 21.01 -30.19 19.57
CA LYS A 461 21.64 -28.87 19.71
C LYS A 461 20.87 -27.92 18.79
N PRO A 462 20.44 -26.74 19.25
CA PRO A 462 19.76 -25.80 18.39
C PRO A 462 20.68 -25.43 17.22
N GLU A 463 20.17 -25.58 16.00
CA GLU A 463 20.86 -25.12 14.81
C GLU A 463 21.07 -23.60 14.89
N LYS A 464 22.22 -23.14 14.41
CA LYS A 464 22.48 -21.71 14.30
C LYS A 464 21.49 -21.13 13.28
N PRO A 465 20.92 -19.93 13.54
CA PRO A 465 19.97 -19.31 12.64
C PRO A 465 20.59 -19.18 11.24
N ARG A 466 19.88 -19.67 10.22
CA ARG A 466 20.23 -19.45 8.81
C ARG A 466 20.28 -17.94 8.55
N LYS A 467 21.36 -17.47 7.91
CA LYS A 467 21.46 -16.07 7.47
C LYS A 467 20.42 -15.83 6.37
N SER A 468 19.70 -14.71 6.44
CA SER A 468 18.74 -14.31 5.39
C SER A 468 19.44 -14.07 4.05
N ALA A 469 18.74 -14.30 2.95
CA ALA A 469 19.25 -14.16 1.58
C ALA A 469 19.80 -12.73 1.29
N LEU A 470 19.24 -11.69 1.92
CA LEU A 470 19.71 -10.30 1.84
C LEU A 470 21.10 -10.09 2.47
N LYS A 471 21.44 -10.88 3.49
CA LYS A 471 22.77 -10.82 4.13
C LYS A 471 23.84 -11.55 3.33
N LEU A 472 23.45 -12.53 2.51
CA LEU A 472 24.33 -13.22 1.57
C LEU A 472 24.62 -12.34 0.33
N ALA A 473 23.63 -11.57 -0.13
CA ALA A 473 23.79 -10.64 -1.26
C ALA A 473 24.72 -9.44 -0.93
N SER A 474 24.73 -8.97 0.31
CA SER A 474 25.62 -7.87 0.75
C SER A 474 27.05 -8.30 1.07
N GLU A 475 27.32 -9.61 1.15
CA GLU A 475 28.65 -10.20 1.35
C GLU A 475 29.36 -10.52 0.01
N LEU A 476 28.72 -10.29 -1.15
CA LEU A 476 29.34 -10.43 -2.46
C LEU A 476 30.40 -9.33 -2.69
N PRO A 477 31.64 -9.68 -3.09
CA PRO A 477 32.68 -8.70 -3.31
C PRO A 477 32.32 -7.82 -4.51
N THR A 478 32.16 -6.52 -4.27
CA THR A 478 32.09 -5.51 -5.33
C THR A 478 33.44 -5.46 -6.04
N GLU A 479 33.48 -5.98 -7.26
CA GLU A 479 34.63 -5.79 -8.14
C GLU A 479 34.84 -4.29 -8.37
N GLY A 480 36.06 -3.81 -8.11
CA GLY A 480 36.48 -2.47 -8.49
C GLY A 480 36.84 -1.50 -7.36
N LYS A 481 37.78 -1.88 -6.48
CA LYS A 481 38.63 -0.87 -5.80
C LYS A 481 40.10 -1.26 -5.87
N LYS A 482 40.88 -0.48 -6.65
CA LYS A 482 42.34 -0.50 -6.70
C LYS A 482 42.95 -0.25 -5.31
N PRO A 483 44.08 -0.88 -4.95
CA PRO A 483 44.68 -0.72 -3.63
C PRO A 483 45.38 0.63 -3.48
N ALA A 484 45.05 1.35 -2.40
CA ALA A 484 45.74 2.56 -1.99
C ALA A 484 47.05 2.22 -1.26
N ASN A 485 48.10 2.94 -1.66
CA ASN A 485 49.47 2.88 -1.17
C ASN A 485 49.59 3.05 0.35
N LYS A 486 50.25 2.09 1.03
CA LYS A 486 50.65 2.21 2.45
C LYS A 486 51.93 3.05 2.58
N SER A 487 51.80 4.31 2.99
CA SER A 487 52.95 5.08 3.50
C SER A 487 53.13 4.88 5.02
N LYS A 488 54.32 4.44 5.39
CA LYS A 488 54.86 4.26 6.73
C LYS A 488 54.67 5.48 7.64
N LYS A 489 54.29 5.26 8.91
CA LYS A 489 54.74 6.11 10.02
C LYS A 489 55.20 5.27 11.22
N LYS A 490 56.50 5.40 11.50
CA LYS A 490 57.21 4.87 12.66
C LYS A 490 56.69 5.53 13.94
N LYS A 491 56.42 4.71 14.96
CA LYS A 491 56.44 5.11 16.37
C LYS A 491 57.87 5.52 16.77
N LYS A 492 58.03 6.63 17.47
CA LYS A 492 59.02 6.78 18.52
C LYS A 492 58.60 7.88 19.51
N ARG A 493 58.45 7.42 20.76
CA ARG A 493 58.42 8.09 22.07
C ARG A 493 57.35 9.12 22.33
#